data_AF-A0A7C7M7W1-F1
#
_entry.id   AF-A0A7C7M7W1-F1
#
_cell.length_a   1.000
_cell.length_b   1.000
_cell.length_c   1.000
_cell.angle_alpha   90.00
_cell.angle_beta   90.00
_cell.angle_gamma   90.00
#
_symmetry.space_group_name_H-M   'P 1'
#
loop_
_entity.id
_entity.type
_entity.pdbx_description
1 polymer ?
#
loop_
_entity_poly.entity_id
_entity_poly.type
_entity_poly.pdbx_seq_one_letter_code
_entity_poly.pdbx_strand_id
1 'polypeptide(L)'
;MINKTDELYYLCAGPGVWGLDIGISKKLAGHFFGVMNNKLIVWPNKLSSPNCNPKNIHTIKLSTKNRDIVIIDRIKCETPTVNIGGHVNRSGKNYLIGMTPHDKYPQFPDMTHIYKTHPHKSTKTVHTVGPKRYKGAVLNSKIIWSEAVGLVAPVFHYLGYNVKGVGVNSVNLIKQYFR
;
A
#
# COMPACT_ATOMS: atom_id res chain seq x y z
N MET A 1 -10.97 -21.76 12.67
CA MET A 1 -10.28 -21.76 11.37
C MET A 1 -10.63 -20.48 10.65
N ILE A 2 -9.67 -19.59 10.39
CA ILE A 2 -9.93 -18.37 9.61
C ILE A 2 -9.96 -18.82 8.15
N ASN A 3 -11.13 -18.73 7.50
CA ASN A 3 -11.24 -18.92 6.05
C ASN A 3 -10.22 -18.01 5.38
N LYS A 4 -9.33 -18.59 4.57
CA LYS A 4 -8.36 -17.86 3.74
C LYS A 4 -9.12 -16.75 3.01
N THR A 5 -8.84 -15.51 3.35
CA THR A 5 -9.00 -14.43 2.38
C THR A 5 -7.81 -14.49 1.45
N ASP A 6 -8.09 -14.60 0.15
CA ASP A 6 -7.08 -14.81 -0.90
C ASP A 6 -6.07 -13.66 -1.00
N GLU A 7 -6.38 -12.51 -0.41
CA GLU A 7 -5.58 -11.28 -0.50
C GLU A 7 -5.37 -10.63 0.86
N LEU A 8 -4.14 -10.17 1.09
CA LEU A 8 -3.80 -9.30 2.20
C LEU A 8 -4.14 -7.84 1.84
N TYR A 9 -4.84 -7.11 2.70
CA TYR A 9 -5.12 -5.69 2.47
C TYR A 9 -4.13 -4.84 3.24
N TYR A 10 -3.49 -3.88 2.57
CA TYR A 10 -2.55 -2.95 3.18
C TYR A 10 -3.06 -1.52 3.06
N LEU A 11 -3.34 -0.89 4.19
CA LEU A 11 -3.71 0.52 4.23
C LEU A 11 -2.45 1.36 4.45
N CYS A 12 -2.15 2.25 3.50
CA CYS A 12 -1.03 3.19 3.62
C CYS A 12 -1.19 4.17 4.79
N ALA A 13 -2.43 4.44 5.21
CA ALA A 13 -2.79 5.21 6.38
C ALA A 13 -3.66 4.35 7.32
N GLY A 14 -3.59 4.63 8.63
CA GLY A 14 -4.37 3.87 9.61
C GLY A 14 -5.89 3.97 9.40
N PRO A 15 -6.67 3.00 9.90
CA PRO A 15 -8.10 2.85 9.62
C PRO A 15 -8.94 4.07 10.02
N GLY A 16 -8.59 4.77 11.10
CA GLY A 16 -9.29 5.99 11.51
C GLY A 16 -9.25 7.11 10.47
N VAL A 17 -8.19 7.20 9.67
CA VAL A 17 -8.10 8.17 8.55
C VAL A 17 -9.12 7.86 7.46
N TRP A 18 -9.53 6.60 7.38
CA TRP A 18 -10.47 6.08 6.41
C TRP A 18 -11.89 5.97 6.95
N GLY A 19 -12.17 6.49 8.15
CA GLY A 19 -13.47 6.30 8.82
C GLY A 19 -13.84 4.83 9.02
N LEU A 20 -12.84 3.96 9.17
CA LEU A 20 -12.99 2.54 9.45
C LEU A 20 -12.76 2.30 10.94
N ASP A 21 -13.66 1.55 11.55
CA ASP A 21 -13.49 1.03 12.90
C ASP A 21 -13.00 -0.42 12.82
N ILE A 22 -11.69 -0.58 12.97
CA ILE A 22 -11.02 -1.89 12.90
C ILE A 22 -10.22 -2.07 14.17
N GLY A 23 -10.63 -3.05 14.98
CA GLY A 23 -9.89 -3.46 16.18
C GLY A 23 -8.51 -4.03 15.84
N ILE A 24 -7.53 -3.76 16.70
CA ILE A 24 -6.18 -4.31 16.57
C ILE A 24 -6.17 -5.74 17.14
N SER A 25 -5.99 -6.73 16.28
CA SER A 25 -5.86 -8.13 16.66
C SER A 25 -4.41 -8.55 16.95
N LYS A 26 -3.44 -7.91 16.30
CA LYS A 26 -2.01 -8.21 16.46
C LYS A 26 -1.14 -7.00 16.15
N LYS A 27 0.01 -6.90 16.82
CA LYS A 27 1.10 -5.95 16.53
C LYS A 27 2.33 -6.74 16.11
N LEU A 28 2.93 -6.43 14.97
CA LEU A 28 4.12 -7.13 14.47
C LEU A 28 4.93 -6.23 13.53
N ALA A 29 6.25 -6.19 13.70
CA ALA A 29 7.18 -5.52 12.78
C ALA A 29 6.80 -4.07 12.42
N GLY A 30 6.41 -3.28 13.42
CA GLY A 30 5.99 -1.88 13.22
C GLY A 30 4.62 -1.70 12.57
N HIS A 31 3.83 -2.77 12.46
CA HIS A 31 2.50 -2.77 11.86
C HIS A 31 1.43 -3.28 12.82
N PHE A 32 0.21 -2.85 12.57
CA PHE A 32 -1.00 -3.34 13.20
C PHE A 32 -1.79 -4.20 12.22
N PHE A 33 -2.46 -5.19 12.78
CA PHE A 33 -3.30 -6.14 12.08
C PHE A 33 -4.70 -6.03 12.64
N GLY A 34 -5.68 -6.19 11.77
CA GLY A 34 -7.09 -6.25 12.13
C GLY A 34 -7.84 -7.12 11.12
N VAL A 35 -9.06 -7.48 11.48
CA VAL A 35 -9.95 -8.23 10.60
C VAL A 35 -11.24 -7.45 10.45
N MET A 36 -11.71 -7.31 9.22
CA MET A 36 -13.02 -6.74 8.92
C MET A 36 -13.66 -7.58 7.82
N ASN A 37 -14.86 -8.10 8.08
CA ASN A 37 -15.60 -8.96 7.16
C ASN A 37 -14.72 -10.09 6.58
N ASN A 38 -14.05 -10.83 7.48
CA ASN A 38 -13.12 -11.93 7.18
C ASN A 38 -11.85 -11.55 6.38
N LYS A 39 -11.63 -10.27 6.05
CA LYS A 39 -10.43 -9.79 5.35
C LYS A 39 -9.36 -9.38 6.35
N LEU A 40 -8.14 -9.90 6.15
CA LEU A 40 -6.97 -9.50 6.93
C LEU A 40 -6.46 -8.14 6.43
N ILE A 41 -6.44 -7.17 7.33
CA ILE A 41 -6.04 -5.79 7.05
C ILE A 41 -4.79 -5.47 7.88
N VAL A 42 -3.79 -4.91 7.23
CA VAL A 42 -2.51 -4.51 7.82
C VAL A 42 -2.25 -3.05 7.52
N TRP A 43 -1.71 -2.32 8.49
CA TRP A 43 -1.30 -0.93 8.30
C TRP A 43 -0.11 -0.60 9.19
N PRO A 44 0.77 0.32 8.77
CA PRO A 44 1.92 0.69 9.58
C PRO A 44 1.47 1.51 10.78
N ASN A 45 2.12 1.32 11.93
CA ASN A 45 1.90 2.20 13.09
C ASN A 45 2.33 3.65 12.77
N LYS A 46 3.32 3.80 11.87
CA LYS A 46 3.83 5.04 11.33
C LYS A 46 4.44 4.76 9.96
N LEU A 47 3.94 5.43 8.94
CA LEU A 47 4.46 5.33 7.58
C LEU A 47 5.88 5.94 7.51
N SER A 48 6.89 5.07 7.55
CA SER A 48 8.30 5.47 7.63
C SER A 48 9.23 4.32 7.23
N SER A 49 10.45 4.66 6.81
CA SER A 49 11.47 3.66 6.43
C SER A 49 11.74 2.62 7.54
N PRO A 50 11.89 3.00 8.84
CA PRO A 50 12.12 2.01 9.90
C PRO A 50 11.00 0.98 10.08
N ASN A 51 9.77 1.30 9.66
CA ASN A 51 8.63 0.40 9.76
C ASN A 51 8.35 -0.36 8.47
N CYS A 52 8.43 0.31 7.33
CA CYS A 52 8.00 -0.18 6.03
C CYS A 52 9.16 -0.66 5.14
N ASN A 53 10.28 -1.09 5.73
CA ASN A 53 11.45 -1.61 5.02
C ASN A 53 11.33 -3.12 4.70
N PRO A 54 12.21 -3.65 3.83
CA PRO A 54 12.27 -5.08 3.49
C PRO A 54 12.27 -6.03 4.69
N LYS A 55 13.04 -5.77 5.76
CA LYS A 55 13.11 -6.67 6.93
C LYS A 55 11.75 -6.82 7.61
N ASN A 56 11.04 -5.71 7.82
CA ASN A 56 9.74 -5.74 8.48
C ASN A 56 8.65 -6.34 7.58
N ILE A 57 8.61 -5.95 6.31
CA ILE A 57 7.62 -6.53 5.37
C ILE A 57 7.89 -8.02 5.13
N HIS A 58 9.15 -8.47 5.18
CA HIS A 58 9.49 -9.89 5.13
C HIS A 58 8.94 -10.64 6.35
N THR A 59 9.11 -10.09 7.56
CA THR A 59 8.51 -10.64 8.79
C THR A 59 6.97 -10.78 8.67
N ILE A 60 6.30 -9.79 8.07
CA ILE A 60 4.85 -9.85 7.80
C ILE A 60 4.53 -10.95 6.80
N LYS A 61 5.29 -11.07 5.71
CA LYS A 61 5.11 -12.12 4.68
C LYS A 61 5.15 -13.52 5.28
N LEU A 62 6.13 -13.78 6.16
CA LEU A 62 6.26 -15.05 6.85
C LEU A 62 5.08 -15.32 7.80
N SER A 63 4.57 -14.28 8.47
CA SER A 63 3.43 -14.42 9.38
C SER A 63 2.10 -14.64 8.67
N THR A 64 1.86 -14.06 7.49
CA THR A 64 0.58 -14.16 6.79
C THR A 64 0.54 -15.31 5.80
N LYS A 65 1.69 -15.74 5.28
CA LYS A 65 1.81 -16.73 4.19
C LYS A 65 1.07 -16.33 2.90
N ASN A 66 0.68 -15.06 2.76
CA ASN A 66 0.02 -14.53 1.57
C ASN A 66 1.05 -13.94 0.60
N ARG A 67 0.81 -14.11 -0.71
CA ARG A 67 1.60 -13.49 -1.77
C ARG A 67 0.86 -12.41 -2.54
N ASP A 68 -0.47 -12.40 -2.50
CA ASP A 68 -1.29 -11.36 -3.12
C ASP A 68 -1.65 -10.27 -2.10
N ILE A 69 -1.45 -9.03 -2.52
CA ILE A 69 -1.67 -7.85 -1.68
C ILE A 69 -2.41 -6.75 -2.42
N VAL A 70 -3.41 -6.17 -1.76
CA VAL A 70 -4.11 -4.97 -2.22
C VAL A 70 -3.61 -3.79 -1.39
N ILE A 71 -2.81 -2.91 -1.99
CA ILE A 71 -2.34 -1.68 -1.36
C ILE A 71 -3.33 -0.56 -1.65
N ILE A 72 -3.95 -0.04 -0.60
CA ILE A 72 -4.91 1.06 -0.66
C ILE A 72 -4.22 2.35 -0.19
N ASP A 73 -4.13 3.32 -1.09
CA ASP A 73 -3.51 4.61 -0.85
C ASP A 73 -4.52 5.75 -0.96
N ARG A 74 -4.29 6.83 -0.20
CA ARG A 74 -5.09 8.04 -0.31
C ARG A 74 -4.69 8.80 -1.55
N ILE A 75 -5.67 9.27 -2.31
CA ILE A 75 -5.43 10.13 -3.47
C ILE A 75 -6.20 11.45 -3.39
N LYS A 76 -5.66 12.49 -4.05
CA LYS A 76 -6.37 13.73 -4.37
C LYS A 76 -6.44 13.90 -5.89
N CYS A 77 -7.62 13.65 -6.43
CA CYS A 77 -8.01 13.92 -7.81
C CYS A 77 -9.54 13.95 -7.91
N GLU A 78 -10.07 14.36 -9.06
CA GLU A 78 -11.52 14.36 -9.34
C GLU A 78 -12.11 12.95 -9.42
N THR A 79 -11.32 11.97 -9.88
CA THR A 79 -11.77 10.57 -9.98
C THR A 79 -11.84 9.91 -8.60
N PRO A 80 -13.01 9.41 -8.16
CA PRO A 80 -13.16 8.96 -6.77
C PRO A 80 -12.34 7.73 -6.39
N THR A 81 -12.07 6.88 -7.37
CA THR A 81 -11.30 5.65 -7.20
C THR A 81 -10.51 5.37 -8.47
N VAL A 82 -9.26 4.94 -8.32
CA VAL A 82 -8.39 4.59 -9.46
C VAL A 82 -7.69 3.25 -9.20
N ASN A 83 -7.59 2.43 -10.24
CA ASN A 83 -6.65 1.31 -10.25
C ASN A 83 -5.26 1.87 -10.56
N ILE A 84 -4.30 1.65 -9.67
CA ILE A 84 -2.94 2.15 -9.82
C ILE A 84 -2.16 1.15 -10.67
N GLY A 85 -1.74 1.57 -11.86
CA GLY A 85 -0.90 0.76 -12.77
C GLY A 85 0.55 1.22 -12.82
N GLY A 86 0.84 2.40 -12.27
CA GLY A 86 2.17 3.00 -12.25
C GLY A 86 2.24 4.11 -11.21
N HIS A 87 3.46 4.50 -10.87
CA HIS A 87 3.65 5.63 -9.95
C HIS A 87 4.91 6.43 -10.29
N VAL A 88 4.88 7.72 -9.97
CA VAL A 88 6.04 8.61 -9.96
C VAL A 88 6.31 8.97 -8.50
N ASN A 89 7.45 8.54 -7.96
CA ASN A 89 7.83 8.88 -6.60
C ASN A 89 8.44 10.29 -6.54
N ARG A 90 7.63 11.27 -6.12
CA ARG A 90 8.06 12.67 -5.90
C ARG A 90 8.36 12.96 -4.43
N SER A 91 8.31 11.96 -3.56
CA SER A 91 8.40 12.12 -2.10
C SER A 91 9.80 12.44 -1.58
N GLY A 92 10.83 12.24 -2.40
CA GLY A 92 12.24 12.38 -1.99
C GLY A 92 12.69 11.30 -1.00
N LYS A 93 11.92 10.22 -0.86
CA LYS A 93 12.23 9.09 0.03
C LYS A 93 12.09 7.77 -0.71
N ASN A 94 12.86 6.78 -0.30
CA ASN A 94 12.76 5.40 -0.77
C ASN A 94 13.03 4.48 0.43
N TYR A 95 12.12 3.53 0.68
CA TYR A 95 12.19 2.62 1.83
C TYR A 95 13.09 1.39 1.59
N LEU A 96 13.72 1.29 0.42
CA LEU A 96 14.77 0.32 0.11
C LEU A 96 16.19 0.82 0.46
N ILE A 97 16.39 2.13 0.65
CA ILE A 97 17.72 2.72 0.93
C ILE A 97 18.33 2.08 2.19
N GLY A 98 19.55 1.55 2.05
CA GLY A 98 20.28 0.91 3.13
C GLY A 98 19.71 -0.43 3.60
N MET A 99 18.71 -0.97 2.91
CA MET A 99 17.99 -2.19 3.27
C MET A 99 18.02 -3.26 2.17
N THR A 100 18.76 -3.01 1.09
CA THR A 100 19.07 -3.95 0.01
C THR A 100 20.59 -4.19 -0.04
N PRO A 101 21.04 -5.43 -0.34
CA PRO A 101 20.22 -6.60 -0.62
C PRO A 101 19.68 -7.20 0.69
N HIS A 102 18.66 -8.05 0.60
CA HIS A 102 18.02 -8.69 1.76
C HIS A 102 17.40 -10.00 1.32
N ASP A 103 17.56 -11.07 2.11
CA ASP A 103 16.97 -12.40 1.88
C ASP A 103 17.05 -12.91 0.42
N LYS A 104 18.26 -12.84 -0.18
CA LYS A 104 18.58 -13.25 -1.56
C LYS A 104 17.96 -12.39 -2.68
N TYR A 105 17.21 -11.33 -2.36
CA TYR A 105 16.72 -10.37 -3.34
C TYR A 105 17.85 -9.38 -3.74
N PRO A 106 17.83 -8.85 -4.98
CA PRO A 106 18.96 -8.11 -5.56
C PRO A 106 19.16 -6.73 -4.92
N GLN A 107 20.36 -6.16 -5.06
CA GLN A 107 20.61 -4.77 -4.66
C GLN A 107 19.70 -3.79 -5.41
N PHE A 108 19.52 -4.01 -6.72
CA PHE A 108 18.77 -3.15 -7.62
C PHE A 108 17.61 -3.95 -8.23
N PRO A 109 16.41 -3.85 -7.63
CA PRO A 109 15.25 -4.56 -8.14
C PRO A 109 14.67 -3.92 -9.41
N ASP A 110 14.17 -4.77 -10.31
CA ASP A 110 13.34 -4.33 -11.44
C ASP A 110 11.97 -3.84 -10.92
N MET A 111 11.62 -2.62 -11.31
CA MET A 111 10.41 -1.90 -10.90
C MET A 111 9.40 -1.73 -12.04
N THR A 112 9.62 -2.38 -13.20
CA THR A 112 8.79 -2.22 -14.41
C THR A 112 7.36 -2.72 -14.19
N HIS A 113 7.20 -3.87 -13.54
CA HIS A 113 5.91 -4.56 -13.38
C HIS A 113 5.48 -4.71 -11.92
N ILE A 114 5.56 -3.63 -11.15
CA ILE A 114 5.11 -3.63 -9.74
C ILE A 114 3.63 -4.01 -9.63
N TYR A 115 2.77 -3.36 -10.43
CA TYR A 115 1.33 -3.47 -10.28
C TYR A 115 0.76 -4.49 -11.27
N LYS A 116 -0.02 -5.45 -10.77
CA LYS A 116 -0.82 -6.33 -11.61
C LYS A 116 -1.90 -5.52 -12.34
N THR A 117 -1.75 -5.38 -13.65
CA THR A 117 -2.75 -4.79 -14.54
C THR A 117 -3.68 -5.87 -15.10
N HIS A 118 -4.91 -5.51 -15.44
CA HIS A 118 -5.86 -6.41 -16.11
C HIS A 118 -6.25 -5.77 -17.44
N PRO A 119 -6.29 -6.52 -18.56
CA PRO A 119 -6.54 -5.97 -19.90
C PRO A 119 -7.81 -5.11 -19.99
N HIS A 120 -8.85 -5.47 -19.22
CA HIS A 120 -10.16 -4.82 -19.25
C HIS A 120 -10.36 -3.75 -18.16
N LYS A 121 -9.35 -3.44 -17.34
CA LYS A 121 -9.45 -2.40 -16.30
C LYS A 121 -8.48 -1.27 -16.61
N SER A 122 -9.02 -0.08 -16.85
CA SER A 122 -8.21 1.12 -17.00
C SER A 122 -7.38 1.36 -15.74
N THR A 123 -6.09 1.59 -15.92
CA THR A 123 -5.18 1.96 -14.85
C THR A 123 -4.74 3.41 -14.98
N LYS A 124 -4.25 3.98 -13.89
CA LYS A 124 -3.73 5.35 -13.83
C LYS A 124 -2.36 5.38 -13.17
N THR A 125 -1.55 6.37 -13.57
CA THR A 125 -0.29 6.69 -12.91
C THR A 125 -0.54 7.74 -11.83
N VAL A 126 -0.05 7.48 -10.62
CA VAL A 126 -0.17 8.41 -9.48
C VAL A 126 1.18 9.04 -9.12
N HIS A 127 1.15 10.22 -8.52
CA HIS A 127 2.34 10.95 -8.09
C HIS A 127 2.43 10.96 -6.56
N THR A 128 3.29 10.11 -6.02
CA THR A 128 3.47 9.95 -4.57
C THR A 128 4.30 11.09 -3.99
N VAL A 129 3.74 11.88 -3.09
CA VAL A 129 4.38 13.08 -2.51
C VAL A 129 4.82 12.93 -1.05
N GLY A 130 4.38 11.86 -0.37
CA GLY A 130 4.62 11.61 1.05
C GLY A 130 3.63 12.36 1.97
N PRO A 131 3.43 11.91 3.23
CA PRO A 131 2.39 12.43 4.12
C PRO A 131 2.41 13.93 4.36
N LYS A 132 3.61 14.52 4.53
CA LYS A 132 3.77 15.95 4.81
C LYS A 132 3.23 16.81 3.66
N ARG A 133 3.64 16.50 2.42
CA ARG A 133 3.19 17.24 1.22
C ARG A 133 1.78 16.87 0.80
N TYR A 134 1.36 15.63 1.05
CA TYR A 134 0.01 15.18 0.74
C TYR A 134 -1.06 16.01 1.47
N LYS A 135 -0.83 16.36 2.75
CA LYS A 135 -1.73 17.21 3.54
C LYS A 135 -2.03 18.55 2.83
N GLY A 136 -0.99 19.23 2.34
CA GLY A 136 -1.12 20.52 1.64
C GLY A 136 -1.40 20.43 0.13
N ALA A 137 -1.40 19.24 -0.47
CA ALA A 137 -1.68 19.10 -1.90
C ALA A 137 -3.12 19.52 -2.22
N VAL A 138 -3.30 20.31 -3.27
CA VAL A 138 -4.62 20.71 -3.77
C VAL A 138 -5.09 19.70 -4.81
N LEU A 139 -6.40 19.49 -4.89
CA LEU A 139 -7.01 18.66 -5.91
C LEU A 139 -6.61 19.15 -7.31
N ASN A 140 -6.26 18.23 -8.19
CA ASN A 140 -5.77 18.54 -9.52
C ASN A 140 -6.46 17.62 -10.55
N SER A 141 -6.89 18.20 -11.68
CA SER A 141 -7.60 17.47 -12.74
C SER A 141 -6.67 16.62 -13.61
N LYS A 142 -5.37 16.95 -13.66
CA LYS A 142 -4.37 16.28 -14.51
C LYS A 142 -3.48 15.31 -13.72
N ILE A 143 -3.20 15.63 -12.46
CA ILE A 143 -2.28 14.88 -11.61
C ILE A 143 -3.05 14.21 -10.48
N ILE A 144 -2.91 12.89 -10.38
CA ILE A 144 -3.43 12.14 -9.23
C ILE A 144 -2.35 12.15 -8.15
N TRP A 145 -2.50 13.02 -7.16
CA TRP A 145 -1.60 13.01 -6.00
C TRP A 145 -1.88 11.80 -5.15
N SER A 146 -0.82 11.09 -4.76
CA SER A 146 -0.86 9.93 -3.88
C SER A 146 -0.08 10.23 -2.61
N GLU A 147 -0.53 9.69 -1.48
CA GLU A 147 0.20 9.87 -0.22
C GLU A 147 1.46 9.02 -0.16
N ALA A 148 1.35 7.72 -0.46
CA ALA A 148 2.34 6.76 0.02
C ALA A 148 2.65 5.57 -0.92
N VAL A 149 1.83 5.26 -1.92
CA VAL A 149 1.96 3.99 -2.67
C VAL A 149 3.37 3.81 -3.27
N GLY A 150 3.97 4.86 -3.81
CA GLY A 150 5.32 4.85 -4.37
C GLY A 150 6.45 4.72 -3.35
N LEU A 151 6.12 4.72 -2.06
CA LEU A 151 7.05 4.40 -0.97
C LEU A 151 6.95 2.92 -0.56
N VAL A 152 5.74 2.37 -0.51
CA VAL A 152 5.47 1.03 0.06
C VAL A 152 5.40 -0.06 -1.01
N ALA A 153 4.79 0.20 -2.16
CA ALA A 153 4.64 -0.78 -3.24
C ALA A 153 6.00 -1.33 -3.73
N PRO A 154 7.06 -0.51 -3.89
CA PRO A 154 8.38 -1.03 -4.21
C PRO A 154 8.90 -2.06 -3.21
N VAL A 155 8.59 -1.93 -1.92
CA VAL A 155 9.05 -2.86 -0.87
C VAL A 155 8.29 -4.18 -0.91
N PHE A 156 6.97 -4.13 -1.14
CA PHE A 156 6.18 -5.35 -1.34
C PHE A 156 6.61 -6.09 -2.61
N HIS A 157 6.76 -5.37 -3.72
CA HIS A 157 7.25 -5.94 -4.98
C HIS A 157 8.66 -6.52 -4.85
N TYR A 158 9.57 -5.80 -4.19
CA TYR A 158 10.92 -6.27 -3.89
C TYR A 158 10.92 -7.63 -3.21
N LEU A 159 9.97 -7.87 -2.31
CA LEU A 159 9.81 -9.15 -1.62
C LEU A 159 8.93 -10.14 -2.38
N GLY A 160 8.71 -9.98 -3.68
CA GLY A 160 7.97 -10.91 -4.52
C GLY A 160 6.48 -11.03 -4.19
N TYR A 161 5.85 -9.97 -3.70
CA TYR A 161 4.38 -9.90 -3.64
C TYR A 161 3.78 -9.57 -5.01
N ASN A 162 2.61 -10.13 -5.25
CA ASN A 162 1.70 -9.76 -6.32
C ASN A 162 0.91 -8.52 -5.91
N VAL A 163 1.35 -7.32 -6.33
CA VAL A 163 0.76 -6.06 -5.86
C VAL A 163 -0.40 -5.62 -6.75
N LYS A 164 -1.56 -5.39 -6.14
CA LYS A 164 -2.67 -4.61 -6.70
C LYS A 164 -2.70 -3.25 -6.01
N GLY A 165 -2.67 -2.17 -6.78
CA GLY A 165 -2.72 -0.82 -6.23
C GLY A 165 -4.09 -0.17 -6.43
N VAL A 166 -4.62 0.44 -5.37
CA VAL A 166 -5.90 1.15 -5.38
C VAL A 166 -5.71 2.52 -4.76
N GLY A 167 -6.17 3.55 -5.45
CA GLY A 167 -6.25 4.91 -4.93
C GLY A 167 -7.70 5.28 -4.62
N VAL A 168 -7.95 5.87 -3.44
CA VAL A 168 -9.30 6.29 -3.02
C VAL A 168 -9.26 7.71 -2.46
N ASN A 169 -10.16 8.58 -2.91
CA ASN A 169 -10.26 9.98 -2.43
C ASN A 169 -11.38 10.20 -1.39
N SER A 170 -12.22 9.20 -1.12
CA SER A 170 -13.38 9.30 -0.23
C SER A 170 -13.48 8.11 0.74
N VAL A 171 -13.76 8.44 2.01
CA VAL A 171 -14.00 7.51 3.12
C VAL A 171 -15.18 6.55 2.83
N ASN A 172 -16.21 7.00 2.13
CA ASN A 172 -17.37 6.15 1.86
C ASN A 172 -17.05 5.02 0.87
N LEU A 173 -16.10 5.25 -0.04
CA LEU A 173 -15.72 4.30 -1.07
C LEU A 173 -14.83 3.19 -0.54
N ILE A 174 -13.99 3.46 0.46
CA ILE A 174 -13.07 2.43 0.95
C ILE A 174 -13.81 1.23 1.57
N LYS A 175 -14.98 1.46 2.17
CA LYS A 175 -15.82 0.40 2.77
C LYS A 175 -16.21 -0.66 1.74
N GLN A 176 -16.32 -0.31 0.45
CA GLN A 176 -16.69 -1.26 -0.61
C GLN A 176 -15.65 -2.37 -0.82
N TYR A 177 -14.37 -2.12 -0.50
CA TYR A 177 -13.31 -3.13 -0.60
C TYR A 177 -13.40 -4.18 0.49
N PHE A 178 -14.15 -3.89 1.54
CA PHE A 178 -14.28 -4.74 2.70
C PHE A 178 -15.68 -5.30 2.88
N ARG A 179 -16.65 -4.97 2.01
CA ARG A 179 -17.95 -5.65 1.98
C ARG A 179 -17.81 -7.12 1.60
#